data_AF-A0A7C5CYH5-F1
#
_entry.id   AF-A0A7C5CYH5-F1
#
_cell.length_a   1.000
_cell.length_b   1.000
_cell.length_c   1.000
_cell.angle_alpha   90.00
_cell.angle_beta   90.00
_cell.angle_gamma   90.00
#
_symmetry.space_group_name_H-M   'P 1'
#
loop_
_entity.id
_entity.type
_entity.pdbx_description
1 polymer ?
#
loop_
_entity_poly.entity_id
_entity_poly.type
_entity_poly.pdbx_seq_one_letter_code
_entity_poly.pdbx_strand_id
1 'polypeptide(L)'
;MQKQCPLIIKVVGRIEANEDYCYVRAPNKTIIGVGTNAEFVGDLRINTTNVIVANITFYSPNNDGITIDTGSSGTGAYVWVDHCTFVDCGDGSIDITKGADYVTVSWCKFLYPTRRTHAYVNLLGSSDSETESIGKLHVTFCYNWYGPGCMERMPSVRFGKVHVFNNYYDCPGNNYCVRTRLYAEVLVENNYFQSVQNPWERYVTSGPSGLLRAIGNITNNCVWNPSWYPGVELIPGTDYLPSFDPMPYTYTLLPAEWVPYYVTRYAGAGKPPYVEE
;
A
#
# COMPACT_ATOMS: atom_id res chain seq x y z
N MET A 1 -10.00 1.72 28.55
CA MET A 1 -10.76 2.43 27.50
C MET A 1 -9.80 3.35 26.75
N GLN A 2 -9.78 3.31 25.41
CA GLN A 2 -8.98 4.26 24.62
C GLN A 2 -9.61 5.66 24.69
N LYS A 3 -8.77 6.70 24.76
CA LYS A 3 -9.24 8.09 24.85
C LYS A 3 -9.88 8.52 23.52
N GLN A 4 -11.07 9.10 23.60
CA GLN A 4 -11.81 9.62 22.44
C GLN A 4 -11.27 10.97 21.94
N CYS A 5 -10.51 11.69 22.78
CA CYS A 5 -9.89 12.96 22.39
C CYS A 5 -8.71 12.75 21.42
N PRO A 6 -8.35 13.80 20.65
CA PRO A 6 -7.13 13.79 19.83
C PRO A 6 -5.88 13.48 20.66
N LEU A 7 -5.00 12.62 20.14
CA LEU A 7 -3.70 12.33 20.75
C LEU A 7 -2.60 12.26 19.71
N ILE A 8 -1.43 12.78 20.07
CA ILE A 8 -0.16 12.51 19.40
C ILE A 8 0.60 11.51 20.28
N ILE A 9 0.82 10.31 19.76
CA ILE A 9 1.53 9.21 20.41
C ILE A 9 2.91 9.14 19.78
N LYS A 10 3.93 9.52 20.56
CA LYS A 10 5.34 9.48 20.13
C LYS A 10 5.94 8.13 20.48
N VAL A 11 6.36 7.38 19.46
CA VAL A 11 7.04 6.09 19.61
C VAL A 11 8.54 6.33 19.69
N VAL A 12 9.16 5.86 20.78
CA VAL A 12 10.61 5.98 21.01
C VAL A 12 11.17 4.59 21.19
N GLY A 13 12.18 4.24 20.38
CA GLY A 13 12.74 2.89 20.36
C GLY A 13 11.74 1.87 19.85
N ARG A 14 11.87 0.63 20.35
CA ARG A 14 11.13 -0.53 19.85
C ARG A 14 9.94 -0.88 20.75
N ILE A 15 8.78 -1.06 20.14
CA ILE A 15 7.58 -1.62 20.77
C ILE A 15 7.32 -2.99 20.18
N GLU A 16 7.10 -3.99 21.03
CA GLU A 16 6.69 -5.34 20.60
C GLU A 16 5.26 -5.61 21.09
N ALA A 17 4.37 -5.96 20.16
CA ALA A 17 3.02 -6.40 20.48
C ALA A 17 3.07 -7.82 21.05
N ASN A 18 2.34 -8.05 22.15
CA ASN A 18 2.26 -9.34 22.82
C ASN A 18 1.03 -10.17 22.40
N GLU A 19 0.19 -9.61 21.52
CA GLU A 19 -1.04 -10.21 21.01
C GLU A 19 -0.99 -10.25 19.48
N ASP A 20 -1.88 -11.02 18.86
CA ASP A 20 -1.98 -11.12 17.40
C ASP A 20 -2.22 -9.76 16.72
N TYR A 21 -2.87 -8.82 17.42
CA TYR A 21 -3.19 -7.49 16.93
C TYR A 21 -3.05 -6.42 18.02
N CYS A 22 -2.35 -5.33 17.71
CA CYS A 22 -2.36 -4.11 18.50
C CYS A 22 -3.38 -3.13 17.92
N TYR A 23 -4.48 -2.88 18.65
CA TYR A 23 -5.62 -2.14 18.11
C TYR A 23 -5.55 -0.61 18.28
N VAL A 24 -5.91 0.11 17.23
CA VAL A 24 -6.30 1.54 17.26
C VAL A 24 -7.82 1.64 17.02
N ARG A 25 -8.59 1.84 18.10
CA ARG A 25 -10.06 1.79 18.14
C ARG A 25 -10.72 3.16 18.36
N ALA A 26 -9.98 4.16 18.85
CA ALA A 26 -10.49 5.52 19.06
C ALA A 26 -9.96 6.49 17.99
N PRO A 27 -10.80 7.43 17.50
CA PRO A 27 -10.46 8.27 16.36
C PRO A 27 -9.45 9.36 16.73
N ASN A 28 -8.94 10.08 15.72
CA ASN A 28 -8.09 11.28 15.90
C ASN A 28 -6.76 10.93 16.59
N LYS A 29 -5.98 10.05 15.98
CA LYS A 29 -4.68 9.61 16.53
C LYS A 29 -3.57 9.87 15.53
N THR A 30 -2.51 10.50 15.99
CA THR A 30 -1.23 10.51 15.26
C THR A 30 -0.26 9.63 16.01
N ILE A 31 0.16 8.53 15.40
CA ILE A 31 1.18 7.61 15.94
C ILE A 31 2.44 7.87 15.13
N ILE A 32 3.46 8.44 15.77
CA ILE A 32 4.63 8.96 15.07
C ILE A 32 5.92 8.51 15.75
N GLY A 33 6.83 7.95 14.97
CA GLY A 33 8.16 7.58 15.43
C GLY A 33 9.06 8.80 15.65
N VAL A 34 9.85 8.77 16.73
CA VAL A 34 10.84 9.80 17.05
C VAL A 34 12.22 9.36 16.55
N GLY A 35 12.90 10.23 15.81
CA GLY A 35 14.23 9.94 15.30
C GLY A 35 14.22 8.88 14.20
N THR A 36 15.30 8.08 14.15
CA THR A 36 15.53 7.08 13.11
C THR A 36 15.35 5.63 13.57
N ASN A 37 15.04 5.41 14.85
CA ASN A 37 15.05 4.09 15.49
C ASN A 37 13.71 3.71 16.16
N ALA A 38 12.62 4.37 15.76
CA ALA A 38 11.29 3.96 16.18
C ALA A 38 10.86 2.70 15.43
N GLU A 39 10.62 1.62 16.18
CA GLU A 39 10.26 0.32 15.64
C GLU A 39 8.96 -0.19 16.27
N PHE A 40 8.19 -0.91 15.47
CA PHE A 40 7.01 -1.64 15.91
C PHE A 40 7.08 -3.09 15.42
N VAL A 41 6.90 -4.04 16.34
CA VAL A 41 6.87 -5.47 16.03
C VAL A 41 5.48 -6.02 16.28
N GLY A 42 4.84 -6.53 15.22
CA GLY A 42 3.47 -7.05 15.22
C GLY A 42 2.56 -6.33 14.24
N ASP A 43 1.26 -6.65 14.28
CA ASP A 43 0.23 -6.02 13.44
C ASP A 43 -0.42 -4.85 14.19
N LEU A 44 -0.27 -3.64 13.65
CA LEU A 44 -1.02 -2.47 14.09
C LEU A 44 -2.36 -2.40 13.34
N ARG A 45 -3.43 -2.83 14.01
CA ARG A 45 -4.77 -2.90 13.42
C ARG A 45 -5.60 -1.65 13.70
N ILE A 46 -5.92 -0.90 12.65
CA ILE A 46 -6.66 0.35 12.69
C ILE A 46 -8.10 0.09 12.23
N ASN A 47 -9.05 0.23 13.17
CA ASN A 47 -10.48 0.10 12.89
C ASN A 47 -11.29 1.29 13.37
N THR A 48 -10.74 2.48 13.15
CA THR A 48 -11.36 3.75 13.53
C THR A 48 -11.16 4.78 12.42
N THR A 49 -11.41 6.06 12.71
CA THR A 49 -11.32 7.14 11.73
C THR A 49 -10.28 8.18 12.11
N ASN A 50 -9.71 8.85 11.10
CA ASN A 50 -8.76 9.96 11.26
C ASN A 50 -7.52 9.52 12.04
N VAL A 51 -6.72 8.66 11.43
CA VAL A 51 -5.49 8.12 12.01
C VAL A 51 -4.31 8.40 11.09
N ILE A 52 -3.24 8.96 11.64
CA ILE A 52 -1.96 9.13 10.96
C ILE A 52 -0.97 8.17 11.61
N VAL A 53 -0.26 7.38 10.81
CA VAL A 53 0.87 6.55 11.23
C VAL A 53 2.09 7.01 10.44
N ALA A 54 3.14 7.46 11.13
CA ALA A 54 4.29 8.01 10.45
C ALA A 54 5.64 7.68 11.07
N ASN A 55 6.67 7.61 10.24
CA ASN A 55 8.07 7.50 10.66
C ASN A 55 8.40 6.29 11.55
N ILE A 56 7.79 5.13 11.30
CA ILE A 56 8.00 3.90 12.08
C ILE A 56 8.49 2.78 11.16
N THR A 57 9.45 2.00 11.64
CA THR A 57 9.85 0.74 11.01
C THR A 57 9.03 -0.41 11.59
N PHE A 58 8.27 -1.10 10.74
CA PHE A 58 7.43 -2.23 11.08
C PHE A 58 8.12 -3.55 10.73
N TYR A 59 8.05 -4.48 11.68
CA TYR A 59 8.36 -5.89 11.50
C TYR A 59 7.13 -6.69 11.94
N SER A 60 6.72 -7.71 11.20
CA SER A 60 5.61 -8.55 11.65
C SER A 60 5.82 -9.98 11.18
N PRO A 61 6.49 -10.85 11.95
CA PRO A 61 6.93 -12.15 11.42
C PRO A 61 5.79 -13.10 11.05
N ASN A 62 4.60 -12.91 11.65
CA ASN A 62 3.49 -13.86 11.57
C ASN A 62 2.21 -13.28 10.98
N ASN A 63 2.17 -11.98 10.66
CA ASN A 63 0.94 -11.28 10.30
C ASN A 63 1.25 -10.06 9.42
N ASP A 64 0.25 -9.21 9.23
CA ASP A 64 0.38 -7.91 8.57
C ASP A 64 1.26 -6.95 9.38
N GLY A 65 1.90 -5.99 8.73
CA GLY A 65 2.51 -4.84 9.43
C GLY A 65 1.43 -3.88 9.96
N ILE A 66 0.51 -3.50 9.08
CA ILE A 66 -0.69 -2.71 9.40
C ILE A 66 -1.90 -3.33 8.73
N THR A 67 -2.92 -3.68 9.53
CA THR A 67 -4.28 -3.94 9.03
C THR A 67 -5.16 -2.69 9.14
N ILE A 68 -5.83 -2.28 8.07
CA ILE A 68 -6.88 -1.25 8.09
C ILE A 68 -8.21 -1.88 7.69
N ASP A 69 -9.15 -1.96 8.63
CA ASP A 69 -10.45 -2.57 8.41
C ASP A 69 -11.56 -1.95 9.25
N THR A 70 -12.81 -2.35 9.03
CA THR A 70 -13.93 -1.90 9.88
C THR A 70 -13.99 -2.68 11.20
N GLY A 71 -13.29 -3.81 11.35
CA GLY A 71 -13.42 -4.67 12.52
C GLY A 71 -14.88 -5.11 12.74
N SER A 72 -15.32 -5.22 14.01
CA SER A 72 -16.72 -5.59 14.31
C SER A 72 -17.70 -4.42 14.24
N SER A 73 -17.24 -3.18 14.46
CA SER A 73 -18.12 -2.00 14.58
C SER A 73 -17.39 -0.67 14.34
N GLY A 74 -16.21 -0.74 13.74
CA GLY A 74 -15.35 0.39 13.43
C GLY A 74 -15.55 0.89 12.01
N THR A 75 -14.73 1.87 11.61
CA THR A 75 -14.86 2.53 10.30
C THR A 75 -13.71 2.25 9.35
N GLY A 76 -12.48 2.11 9.87
CA GLY A 76 -11.28 1.92 9.04
C GLY A 76 -11.12 2.97 7.95
N ALA A 77 -11.31 4.25 8.28
CA ALA A 77 -11.43 5.30 7.26
C ALA A 77 -10.60 6.55 7.56
N TYR A 78 -10.22 7.31 6.53
CA TYR A 78 -9.39 8.51 6.67
C TYR A 78 -8.09 8.18 7.41
N VAL A 79 -7.33 7.25 6.85
CA VAL A 79 -6.06 6.79 7.41
C VAL A 79 -4.91 7.24 6.51
N TRP A 80 -3.87 7.80 7.10
CA TRP A 80 -2.66 8.19 6.39
C TRP A 80 -1.46 7.45 6.97
N VAL A 81 -0.83 6.61 6.15
CA VAL A 81 0.44 5.93 6.48
C VAL A 81 1.53 6.61 5.68
N ASP A 82 2.46 7.27 6.36
CA ASP A 82 3.47 8.13 5.73
C ASP A 82 4.89 7.83 6.22
N HIS A 83 5.89 7.79 5.33
CA HIS A 83 7.30 7.58 5.70
C HIS A 83 7.51 6.39 6.66
N CYS A 84 6.78 5.30 6.48
CA CYS A 84 7.00 4.08 7.25
C CYS A 84 7.89 3.12 6.46
N THR A 85 8.63 2.25 7.16
CA THR A 85 9.39 1.17 6.53
C THR A 85 8.83 -0.17 6.98
N PHE A 86 8.59 -1.08 6.05
CA PHE A 86 8.08 -2.42 6.33
C PHE A 86 9.14 -3.43 5.91
N VAL A 87 9.48 -4.34 6.83
CA VAL A 87 10.54 -5.33 6.62
C VAL A 87 10.04 -6.72 6.97
N ASP A 88 10.07 -7.62 5.99
CA ASP A 88 9.80 -9.06 6.15
C ASP A 88 8.48 -9.37 6.90
N CYS A 89 7.41 -8.62 6.62
CA CYS A 89 6.08 -8.93 7.15
C CYS A 89 5.60 -10.33 6.71
N GLY A 90 4.88 -11.01 7.59
CA GLY A 90 4.55 -12.43 7.48
C GLY A 90 3.46 -12.68 6.45
N ASP A 91 2.47 -11.80 6.41
CA ASP A 91 1.38 -11.80 5.43
C ASP A 91 1.52 -10.58 4.50
N GLY A 92 0.71 -9.55 4.70
CA GLY A 92 0.79 -8.23 4.08
C GLY A 92 1.78 -7.28 4.77
N SER A 93 2.31 -6.29 4.06
CA SER A 93 2.88 -5.10 4.71
C SER A 93 1.76 -4.17 5.18
N ILE A 94 0.83 -3.81 4.29
CA ILE A 94 -0.38 -3.04 4.61
C ILE A 94 -1.58 -3.63 3.88
N ASP A 95 -2.50 -4.23 4.64
CA ASP A 95 -3.75 -4.76 4.09
C ASP A 95 -4.93 -3.85 4.43
N ILE A 96 -5.75 -3.52 3.42
CA ILE A 96 -6.88 -2.59 3.51
C ILE A 96 -8.13 -3.30 3.05
N THR A 97 -9.00 -3.67 4.00
CA THR A 97 -10.07 -4.63 3.75
C THR A 97 -11.37 -4.27 4.48
N LYS A 98 -12.41 -5.05 4.25
CA LYS A 98 -13.72 -5.03 4.93
C LYS A 98 -14.35 -3.64 4.96
N GLY A 99 -14.39 -2.98 3.81
CA GLY A 99 -15.04 -1.67 3.65
C GLY A 99 -14.25 -0.48 4.19
N ALA A 100 -12.98 -0.65 4.54
CA ALA A 100 -12.07 0.48 4.80
C ALA A 100 -12.09 1.48 3.62
N ASP A 101 -11.86 2.76 3.90
CA ASP A 101 -12.10 3.81 2.90
C ASP A 101 -11.27 5.08 3.11
N TYR A 102 -10.93 5.79 2.03
CA TYR A 102 -10.12 7.02 2.09
C TYR A 102 -8.78 6.81 2.81
N VAL A 103 -7.94 5.94 2.26
CA VAL A 103 -6.59 5.66 2.78
C VAL A 103 -5.53 6.25 1.87
N THR A 104 -4.51 6.88 2.43
CA THR A 104 -3.30 7.27 1.69
C THR A 104 -2.09 6.56 2.27
N VAL A 105 -1.31 5.94 1.41
CA VAL A 105 0.00 5.35 1.73
C VAL A 105 1.04 6.12 0.92
N SER A 106 1.85 6.92 1.59
CA SER A 106 2.84 7.77 0.92
C SER A 106 4.24 7.65 1.50
N TRP A 107 5.24 7.81 0.62
CA TRP A 107 6.66 7.80 1.02
C TRP A 107 7.06 6.58 1.86
N CYS A 108 6.33 5.48 1.79
CA CYS A 108 6.64 4.27 2.53
C CYS A 108 7.66 3.44 1.76
N LYS A 109 8.42 2.61 2.48
CA LYS A 109 9.42 1.72 1.93
C LYS A 109 9.10 0.28 2.31
N PHE A 110 9.03 -0.61 1.34
CA PHE A 110 8.70 -2.02 1.51
C PHE A 110 9.89 -2.89 1.11
N LEU A 111 10.30 -3.82 1.97
CA LEU A 111 11.46 -4.69 1.76
C LEU A 111 11.21 -6.10 2.30
N TYR A 112 11.68 -7.12 1.59
CA TYR A 112 11.67 -8.51 2.06
C TYR A 112 13.05 -9.17 1.89
N PRO A 113 14.07 -8.68 2.63
CA PRO A 113 15.44 -9.14 2.45
C PRO A 113 15.63 -10.61 2.83
N THR A 114 14.85 -11.16 3.76
CA THR A 114 15.03 -12.53 4.24
C THR A 114 13.86 -13.46 3.94
N ARG A 115 12.64 -12.95 3.79
CA ARG A 115 11.45 -13.77 3.53
C ARG A 115 11.41 -14.24 2.07
N ARG A 116 10.97 -15.48 1.84
CA ARG A 116 11.03 -16.14 0.52
C ARG A 116 9.72 -16.79 0.05
N THR A 117 8.74 -16.96 0.92
CA THR A 117 7.52 -17.73 0.63
C THR A 117 6.27 -16.88 0.51
N HIS A 118 6.14 -15.83 1.33
CA HIS A 118 4.97 -14.94 1.35
C HIS A 118 5.44 -13.49 1.50
N ALA A 119 5.81 -12.88 0.38
CA ALA A 119 6.33 -11.50 0.30
C ALA A 119 5.37 -10.60 -0.48
N TYR A 120 4.11 -10.60 -0.03
CA TYR A 120 2.99 -9.96 -0.69
C TYR A 120 2.71 -8.63 0.03
N VAL A 121 2.74 -7.51 -0.69
CA VAL A 121 2.92 -6.22 -0.03
C VAL A 121 1.61 -5.61 0.47
N ASN A 122 0.64 -5.38 -0.41
CA ASN A 122 -0.58 -4.63 -0.09
C ASN A 122 -1.83 -5.24 -0.76
N LEU A 123 -2.70 -5.88 0.01
CA LEU A 123 -4.00 -6.38 -0.46
C LEU A 123 -5.12 -5.37 -0.21
N LEU A 124 -5.91 -5.10 -1.24
CA LEU A 124 -7.14 -4.31 -1.16
C LEU A 124 -8.33 -5.20 -1.50
N GLY A 125 -9.22 -5.41 -0.53
CA GLY A 125 -10.34 -6.35 -0.63
C GLY A 125 -9.86 -7.82 -0.55
N SER A 126 -10.10 -8.45 0.60
CA SER A 126 -9.54 -9.76 0.96
C SER A 126 -10.05 -10.90 0.07
N SER A 127 -11.32 -10.83 -0.35
CA SER A 127 -11.97 -11.91 -1.08
C SER A 127 -12.93 -11.40 -2.16
N ASP A 128 -13.29 -12.28 -3.08
CA ASP A 128 -14.30 -11.98 -4.11
C ASP A 128 -15.71 -11.83 -3.50
N SER A 129 -15.91 -12.32 -2.27
CA SER A 129 -17.16 -12.26 -1.51
C SER A 129 -17.24 -11.10 -0.51
N GLU A 130 -16.24 -10.22 -0.46
CA GLU A 130 -16.20 -9.04 0.44
C GLU A 130 -17.07 -7.91 -0.11
N THR A 131 -18.37 -8.17 -0.23
CA THR A 131 -19.32 -7.25 -0.88
C THR A 131 -19.52 -5.93 -0.12
N GLU A 132 -19.18 -5.87 1.17
CA GLU A 132 -19.16 -4.64 1.96
C GLU A 132 -18.15 -3.61 1.44
N SER A 133 -17.18 -4.01 0.61
CA SER A 133 -16.21 -3.12 -0.03
C SER A 133 -16.69 -2.50 -1.35
N ILE A 134 -17.90 -2.86 -1.83
CA ILE A 134 -18.49 -2.25 -3.02
C ILE A 134 -18.74 -0.76 -2.76
N GLY A 135 -18.17 0.11 -3.60
CA GLY A 135 -18.26 1.57 -3.45
C GLY A 135 -17.37 2.14 -2.33
N LYS A 136 -16.42 1.35 -1.83
CA LYS A 136 -15.41 1.70 -0.82
C LYS A 136 -14.00 1.50 -1.36
N LEU A 137 -13.00 1.44 -0.47
CA LEU A 137 -11.60 1.25 -0.81
C LEU A 137 -11.09 2.33 -1.79
N HIS A 138 -11.41 3.59 -1.51
CA HIS A 138 -10.74 4.73 -2.15
C HIS A 138 -9.34 4.87 -1.53
N VAL A 139 -8.31 4.47 -2.29
CA VAL A 139 -6.94 4.40 -1.78
C VAL A 139 -5.95 5.07 -2.72
N THR A 140 -5.01 5.82 -2.16
CA THR A 140 -3.91 6.43 -2.89
C THR A 140 -2.58 5.83 -2.44
N PHE A 141 -1.77 5.36 -3.38
CA PHE A 141 -0.38 4.98 -3.16
C PHE A 141 0.52 5.95 -3.92
N CYS A 142 1.33 6.75 -3.22
CA CYS A 142 2.25 7.67 -3.90
C CYS A 142 3.63 7.80 -3.27
N TYR A 143 4.65 8.01 -4.12
CA TYR A 143 6.03 8.19 -3.67
C TYR A 143 6.61 7.00 -2.85
N ASN A 144 5.99 5.82 -2.93
CA ASN A 144 6.45 4.65 -2.20
C ASN A 144 7.59 3.95 -2.93
N TRP A 145 8.47 3.31 -2.16
CA TRP A 145 9.52 2.43 -2.67
C TRP A 145 9.17 0.96 -2.43
N TYR A 146 8.93 0.22 -3.50
CA TYR A 146 8.88 -1.23 -3.49
C TYR A 146 10.24 -1.79 -3.86
N GLY A 147 11.00 -2.23 -2.86
CA GLY A 147 12.40 -2.61 -3.00
C GLY A 147 12.63 -4.13 -3.03
N PRO A 148 13.90 -4.56 -2.89
CA PRO A 148 14.29 -5.96 -3.00
C PRO A 148 13.43 -6.92 -2.18
N GLY A 149 13.02 -8.02 -2.83
CA GLY A 149 12.24 -9.10 -2.23
C GLY A 149 10.72 -8.91 -2.27
N CYS A 150 10.19 -7.73 -2.61
CA CYS A 150 8.75 -7.58 -2.86
C CYS A 150 8.34 -8.43 -4.07
N MET A 151 7.42 -9.38 -3.89
CA MET A 151 7.07 -10.35 -4.95
C MET A 151 5.74 -10.05 -5.63
N GLU A 152 4.73 -9.61 -4.87
CA GLU A 152 3.34 -9.48 -5.33
C GLU A 152 2.58 -8.39 -4.60
N ARG A 153 1.39 -8.03 -5.11
CA ARG A 153 0.41 -7.13 -4.49
C ARG A 153 0.97 -5.73 -4.23
N MET A 154 1.38 -5.02 -5.27
CA MET A 154 1.92 -3.66 -5.13
C MET A 154 1.09 -2.58 -5.86
N PRO A 155 -0.22 -2.40 -5.59
CA PRO A 155 -1.15 -3.23 -4.80
C PRO A 155 -1.86 -4.31 -5.64
N SER A 156 -2.59 -5.22 -4.97
CA SER A 156 -3.60 -6.08 -5.62
C SER A 156 -5.00 -5.66 -5.18
N VAL A 157 -5.86 -5.28 -6.12
CA VAL A 157 -7.10 -4.54 -5.82
C VAL A 157 -8.34 -5.28 -6.28
N ARG A 158 -9.31 -5.41 -5.38
CA ARG A 158 -10.72 -5.71 -5.66
C ARG A 158 -11.60 -4.54 -5.22
N PHE A 159 -12.70 -4.30 -5.92
CA PHE A 159 -13.76 -3.30 -5.67
C PHE A 159 -13.34 -1.83 -5.68
N GLY A 160 -12.16 -1.51 -5.17
CA GLY A 160 -11.70 -0.17 -4.86
C GLY A 160 -11.41 0.71 -6.06
N LYS A 161 -11.33 2.01 -5.77
CA LYS A 161 -10.90 3.06 -6.70
C LYS A 161 -9.53 3.53 -6.24
N VAL A 162 -8.50 3.05 -6.93
CA VAL A 162 -7.12 3.14 -6.44
C VAL A 162 -6.26 3.96 -7.39
N HIS A 163 -5.62 4.99 -6.85
CA HIS A 163 -4.67 5.81 -7.60
C HIS A 163 -3.24 5.49 -7.13
N VAL A 164 -2.40 5.04 -8.05
CA VAL A 164 -1.03 4.63 -7.83
C VAL A 164 -0.12 5.54 -8.64
N PHE A 165 0.57 6.50 -8.02
CA PHE A 165 1.39 7.45 -8.76
C PHE A 165 2.75 7.76 -8.15
N ASN A 166 3.74 8.05 -9.01
CA ASN A 166 5.12 8.37 -8.60
C ASN A 166 5.77 7.38 -7.62
N ASN A 167 5.38 6.11 -7.64
CA ASN A 167 6.05 5.05 -6.87
C ASN A 167 7.24 4.49 -7.65
N TYR A 168 8.26 4.04 -6.94
CA TYR A 168 9.43 3.37 -7.50
C TYR A 168 9.37 1.87 -7.21
N TYR A 169 9.42 1.05 -8.26
CA TYR A 169 9.43 -0.40 -8.18
C TYR A 169 10.80 -0.91 -8.63
N ASP A 170 11.58 -1.44 -7.70
CA ASP A 170 12.96 -1.93 -7.89
C ASP A 170 13.14 -3.24 -7.12
N CYS A 171 12.35 -4.22 -7.55
CA CYS A 171 12.22 -5.52 -6.92
C CYS A 171 12.41 -6.64 -7.95
N PRO A 172 13.60 -6.75 -8.58
CA PRO A 172 13.83 -7.76 -9.60
C PRO A 172 13.59 -9.17 -9.07
N GLY A 173 12.99 -10.01 -9.91
CA GLY A 173 12.56 -11.37 -9.54
C GLY A 173 11.15 -11.44 -8.97
N ASN A 174 10.42 -10.32 -8.87
CA ASN A 174 9.00 -10.32 -8.52
C ASN A 174 8.14 -11.07 -9.56
N ASN A 175 6.90 -11.37 -9.20
CA ASN A 175 5.92 -11.96 -10.10
C ASN A 175 5.10 -10.89 -10.85
N TYR A 176 4.61 -9.89 -10.12
CA TYR A 176 3.89 -8.75 -10.67
C TYR A 176 3.90 -7.56 -9.69
N CYS A 177 3.65 -6.35 -10.18
CA CYS A 177 3.51 -5.16 -9.33
C CYS A 177 2.03 -4.83 -9.08
N VAL A 178 1.41 -4.03 -9.93
CA VAL A 178 0.02 -3.56 -9.76
C VAL A 178 -0.95 -4.57 -10.38
N ARG A 179 -1.99 -4.96 -9.65
CA ARG A 179 -3.05 -5.84 -10.19
C ARG A 179 -4.44 -5.30 -9.94
N THR A 180 -5.22 -5.17 -11.02
CA THR A 180 -6.67 -4.90 -10.96
C THR A 180 -7.50 -6.18 -11.03
N ARG A 181 -8.59 -6.24 -10.27
CA ARG A 181 -9.50 -7.39 -10.16
C ARG A 181 -10.92 -6.91 -9.86
N LEU A 182 -11.92 -7.77 -10.10
CA LEU A 182 -13.30 -7.69 -9.60
C LEU A 182 -13.80 -6.27 -9.23
N TYR A 183 -14.45 -5.57 -10.17
CA TYR A 183 -15.00 -4.20 -10.01
C TYR A 183 -14.01 -3.06 -9.69
N ALA A 184 -12.72 -3.34 -9.51
CA ALA A 184 -11.75 -2.29 -9.22
C ALA A 184 -11.57 -1.33 -10.40
N GLU A 185 -11.20 -0.09 -10.12
CA GLU A 185 -10.65 0.85 -11.09
C GLU A 185 -9.30 1.32 -10.57
N VAL A 186 -8.23 1.09 -11.32
CA VAL A 186 -6.87 1.41 -10.89
C VAL A 186 -6.21 2.37 -11.88
N LEU A 187 -5.93 3.60 -11.44
CA LEU A 187 -5.12 4.56 -12.19
C LEU A 187 -3.65 4.38 -11.79
N VAL A 188 -2.79 4.04 -12.75
CA VAL A 188 -1.35 3.86 -12.57
C VAL A 188 -0.64 4.97 -13.33
N GLU A 189 -0.15 5.99 -12.64
CA GLU A 189 0.30 7.24 -13.26
C GLU A 189 1.73 7.65 -12.87
N ASN A 190 2.59 7.97 -13.83
CA ASN A 190 3.95 8.49 -13.61
C ASN A 190 4.81 7.69 -12.60
N ASN A 191 4.65 6.38 -12.54
CA ASN A 191 5.51 5.50 -11.74
C ASN A 191 6.77 5.11 -12.53
N TYR A 192 7.78 4.63 -11.82
CA TYR A 192 9.00 4.08 -12.43
C TYR A 192 9.15 2.61 -12.04
N PHE A 193 9.14 1.73 -13.05
CA PHE A 193 9.33 0.30 -12.90
C PHE A 193 10.70 -0.10 -13.43
N GLN A 194 11.55 -0.65 -12.57
CA GLN A 194 12.93 -1.04 -12.86
C GLN A 194 13.11 -2.55 -12.73
N SER A 195 13.35 -3.23 -13.86
CA SER A 195 13.71 -4.65 -13.89
C SER A 195 12.70 -5.60 -13.20
N VAL A 196 11.43 -5.23 -13.21
CA VAL A 196 10.34 -6.02 -12.63
C VAL A 196 9.59 -6.85 -13.68
N GLN A 197 9.00 -7.96 -13.26
CA GLN A 197 7.98 -8.66 -14.04
C GLN A 197 6.62 -7.99 -13.83
N ASN A 198 5.84 -7.90 -14.91
CA ASN A 198 4.46 -7.41 -14.97
C ASN A 198 4.25 -6.13 -14.13
N PRO A 199 4.74 -4.97 -14.60
CA PRO A 199 4.50 -3.66 -13.97
C PRO A 199 3.03 -3.42 -13.61
N TRP A 200 2.13 -3.87 -14.48
CA TRP A 200 0.73 -4.00 -14.16
C TRP A 200 0.12 -5.20 -14.88
N GLU A 201 -0.98 -5.72 -14.33
CA GLU A 201 -1.76 -6.79 -14.94
C GLU A 201 -3.21 -6.78 -14.44
N ARG A 202 -4.04 -7.59 -15.08
CA ARG A 202 -5.41 -7.89 -14.64
C ARG A 202 -5.49 -9.37 -14.28
N TYR A 203 -6.27 -9.67 -13.25
CA TYR A 203 -6.60 -11.06 -12.92
C TYR A 203 -8.12 -11.22 -12.83
N VAL A 204 -8.66 -12.07 -13.68
CA VAL A 204 -10.10 -12.34 -13.75
C VAL A 204 -10.40 -13.59 -12.95
N THR A 205 -11.14 -13.44 -11.84
CA THR A 205 -11.53 -14.55 -10.98
C THR A 205 -13.01 -14.85 -11.08
N SER A 206 -13.84 -13.87 -10.76
CA SER A 206 -15.29 -13.94 -10.82
C SER A 206 -15.83 -12.55 -11.09
N GLY A 207 -17.10 -12.47 -11.48
CA GLY A 207 -17.77 -11.19 -11.73
C GLY A 207 -17.12 -10.36 -12.86
N PRO A 208 -17.43 -9.06 -12.92
CA PRO A 208 -16.82 -8.13 -13.86
C PRO A 208 -15.33 -7.91 -13.59
N SER A 209 -14.53 -7.98 -14.65
CA SER A 209 -13.10 -7.68 -14.60
C SER A 209 -12.81 -6.29 -14.05
N GLY A 210 -11.70 -6.17 -13.31
CA GLY A 210 -11.20 -4.86 -12.87
C GLY A 210 -10.66 -4.04 -14.04
N LEU A 211 -10.86 -2.73 -14.00
CA LEU A 211 -10.34 -1.77 -14.96
C LEU A 211 -8.99 -1.21 -14.49
N LEU A 212 -8.10 -0.90 -15.44
CA LEU A 212 -6.83 -0.25 -15.17
C LEU A 212 -6.42 0.67 -16.32
N ARG A 213 -5.99 1.87 -15.95
CA ARG A 213 -5.40 2.84 -16.87
C ARG A 213 -3.96 3.13 -16.45
N ALA A 214 -3.02 2.97 -17.36
CA ALA A 214 -1.61 3.26 -17.16
C ALA A 214 -1.20 4.46 -18.03
N ILE A 215 -0.68 5.52 -17.43
CA ILE A 215 -0.30 6.75 -18.15
C ILE A 215 1.01 7.33 -17.59
N GLY A 216 1.91 7.78 -18.47
CA GLY A 216 3.16 8.46 -18.08
C GLY A 216 4.17 7.62 -17.30
N ASN A 217 3.95 6.32 -17.12
CA ASN A 217 4.88 5.42 -16.44
C ASN A 217 6.13 5.14 -17.27
N ILE A 218 7.28 4.96 -16.61
CA ILE A 218 8.50 4.42 -17.23
C ILE A 218 8.62 2.94 -16.89
N THR A 219 8.82 2.11 -17.92
CA THR A 219 9.12 0.68 -17.77
C THR A 219 10.53 0.42 -18.30
N ASN A 220 11.50 0.34 -17.39
CA ASN A 220 12.90 0.14 -17.73
C ASN A 220 13.30 -1.32 -17.46
N ASN A 221 13.74 -2.03 -18.49
CA ASN A 221 14.11 -3.46 -18.42
C ASN A 221 13.04 -4.38 -17.80
N CYS A 222 11.76 -4.04 -17.94
CA CYS A 222 10.66 -4.84 -17.40
C CYS A 222 10.36 -6.05 -18.29
N VAL A 223 9.88 -7.14 -17.68
CA VAL A 223 9.44 -8.35 -18.37
C VAL A 223 7.92 -8.45 -18.29
N TRP A 224 7.31 -8.92 -19.38
CA TRP A 224 5.88 -9.15 -19.47
C TRP A 224 5.63 -10.63 -19.69
N ASN A 225 5.10 -11.32 -18.69
CA ASN A 225 4.87 -12.75 -18.70
C ASN A 225 3.37 -13.02 -18.50
N PRO A 226 2.60 -13.43 -19.52
CA PRO A 226 1.18 -13.73 -19.38
C PRO A 226 0.90 -15.13 -18.79
N SER A 227 1.91 -15.98 -18.67
CA SER A 227 1.74 -17.39 -18.30
C SER A 227 2.28 -17.73 -16.92
N TRP A 228 2.72 -16.73 -16.14
CA TRP A 228 3.25 -16.96 -14.80
C TRP A 228 2.18 -17.50 -13.82
N TYR A 229 0.91 -17.17 -14.05
CA TYR A 229 -0.21 -17.71 -13.27
C TYR A 229 -1.48 -17.84 -14.13
N PRO A 230 -2.27 -18.94 -13.99
CA PRO A 230 -3.49 -19.14 -14.76
C PRO A 230 -4.52 -18.02 -14.53
N GLY A 231 -5.14 -17.53 -15.61
CA GLY A 231 -6.19 -16.50 -15.57
C GLY A 231 -5.69 -15.05 -15.50
N VAL A 232 -4.37 -14.85 -15.50
CA VAL A 232 -3.77 -13.52 -15.65
C VAL A 232 -3.92 -13.03 -17.09
N GLU A 233 -4.28 -11.76 -17.21
CA GLU A 233 -4.35 -11.02 -18.47
C GLU A 233 -3.35 -9.87 -18.43
N LEU A 234 -2.43 -9.85 -19.40
CA LEU A 234 -1.63 -8.66 -19.66
C LEU A 234 -2.48 -7.67 -20.44
N ILE A 235 -2.68 -6.49 -19.86
CA ILE A 235 -3.51 -5.44 -20.44
C ILE A 235 -2.67 -4.21 -20.77
N PRO A 236 -2.99 -3.47 -21.84
CA PRO A 236 -2.23 -2.28 -22.23
C PRO A 236 -2.42 -1.11 -21.26
N GLY A 237 -3.38 -1.19 -20.33
CA GLY A 237 -3.68 -0.11 -19.39
C GLY A 237 -4.38 1.07 -20.06
N THR A 238 -5.32 0.81 -20.96
CA THR A 238 -6.03 1.85 -21.73
C THR A 238 -7.50 1.99 -21.36
N ASP A 239 -7.94 1.38 -20.25
CA ASP A 239 -9.34 1.42 -19.85
C ASP A 239 -9.76 2.86 -19.50
N TYR A 240 -11.01 3.21 -19.79
CA TYR A 240 -11.63 4.42 -19.24
C TYR A 240 -12.05 4.17 -17.79
N LEU A 241 -11.67 5.08 -16.89
CA LEU A 241 -11.96 4.96 -15.46
C LEU A 241 -12.92 6.08 -15.02
N PRO A 242 -14.23 5.82 -14.96
CA PRO A 242 -15.22 6.85 -14.59
C PRO A 242 -15.00 7.43 -13.19
N SER A 243 -14.40 6.70 -12.26
CA SER A 243 -14.15 7.18 -10.90
C SER A 243 -13.03 8.23 -10.81
N PHE A 244 -12.30 8.45 -11.90
CA PHE A 244 -11.20 9.41 -12.00
C PHE A 244 -11.46 10.53 -13.02
N ASP A 245 -12.69 10.65 -13.51
CA ASP A 245 -13.10 11.71 -14.45
C ASP A 245 -14.38 12.42 -13.98
N PRO A 246 -14.27 13.61 -13.35
CA PRO A 246 -13.03 14.32 -13.03
C PRO A 246 -12.25 13.68 -11.87
N MET A 247 -10.96 14.02 -11.75
CA MET A 247 -10.15 13.57 -10.60
C MET A 247 -10.76 14.04 -9.27
N PRO A 248 -10.93 13.15 -8.26
CA PRO A 248 -11.63 13.48 -7.02
C PRO A 248 -10.82 14.34 -6.04
N TYR A 249 -9.52 14.55 -6.30
CA TYR A 249 -8.64 15.40 -5.51
C TYR A 249 -7.52 15.98 -6.39
N THR A 250 -6.87 17.04 -5.89
CA THR A 250 -5.71 17.66 -6.54
C THR A 250 -4.41 17.01 -6.07
N TYR A 251 -3.44 16.90 -6.98
CA TYR A 251 -2.11 16.35 -6.71
C TYR A 251 -1.11 16.96 -7.70
N THR A 252 0.17 16.79 -7.39
CA THR A 252 1.27 17.16 -8.30
C THR A 252 2.02 15.89 -8.65
N LEU A 253 2.31 15.74 -9.94
CA LEU A 253 3.13 14.65 -10.43
C LEU A 253 4.58 15.12 -10.56
N LEU A 254 5.50 14.37 -9.97
CA LEU A 254 6.88 14.39 -10.43
C LEU A 254 6.95 13.79 -11.84
N PRO A 255 7.83 14.30 -12.72
CA PRO A 255 8.20 13.58 -13.92
C PRO A 255 8.74 12.19 -13.54
N ALA A 256 8.28 11.16 -14.26
CA ALA A 256 8.54 9.76 -13.88
C ALA A 256 10.04 9.45 -13.80
N GLU A 257 10.88 10.09 -14.60
CA GLU A 257 12.33 9.89 -14.61
C GLU A 257 13.04 10.36 -13.34
N TRP A 258 12.42 11.24 -12.55
CA TRP A 258 12.94 11.71 -11.27
C TRP A 258 12.50 10.84 -10.09
N VAL A 259 11.51 9.97 -10.29
CA VAL A 259 10.95 9.11 -9.24
C VAL A 259 12.03 8.28 -8.54
N PRO A 260 12.96 7.57 -9.25
CA PRO A 260 14.01 6.81 -8.57
C PRO A 260 14.88 7.67 -7.64
N TYR A 261 15.25 8.88 -8.08
CA TYR A 261 16.11 9.79 -7.30
C TYR A 261 15.42 10.24 -6.01
N TYR A 262 14.19 10.74 -6.09
CA TYR A 262 13.49 11.26 -4.92
C TYR A 262 13.04 10.14 -3.98
N VAL A 263 12.42 9.08 -4.53
CA VAL A 263 11.84 8.02 -3.71
C VAL A 263 12.93 7.26 -2.94
N THR A 264 14.08 6.94 -3.55
CA THR A 264 15.17 6.25 -2.82
C THR A 264 15.81 7.10 -1.73
N ARG A 265 15.73 8.43 -1.84
CA ARG A 265 16.30 9.37 -0.88
C ARG A 265 15.38 9.63 0.32
N TYR A 266 14.09 9.79 0.06
CA TYR A 266 13.13 10.29 1.06
C TYR A 266 12.13 9.23 1.55
N ALA A 267 11.87 8.14 0.83
CA ALA A 267 10.92 7.13 1.30
C ALA A 267 11.48 6.29 2.46
N GLY A 268 10.61 6.00 3.44
CA GLY A 268 10.87 5.17 4.60
C GLY A 268 11.01 5.95 5.91
N ALA A 269 11.07 5.21 7.02
CA ALA A 269 11.26 5.76 8.34
C ALA A 269 12.70 6.26 8.50
N GLY A 270 12.88 7.23 9.40
CA GLY A 270 14.16 7.90 9.61
C GLY A 270 14.58 8.75 8.42
N LYS A 271 13.63 9.37 7.70
CA LYS A 271 13.87 10.28 6.58
C LYS A 271 13.18 11.64 6.79
N PRO A 272 13.63 12.72 6.11
CA PRO A 272 12.89 13.98 6.07
C PRO A 272 11.44 13.75 5.62
N PRO A 273 10.46 14.48 6.17
CA PRO A 273 10.61 15.63 7.06
C PRO A 273 10.75 15.27 8.56
N TYR A 274 10.78 13.98 8.91
CA TYR A 274 10.72 13.54 10.31
C TYR A 274 12.06 13.58 11.05
N VAL A 275 13.15 13.58 10.29
CA VAL A 275 14.52 13.79 10.78
C VAL A 275 15.24 14.77 9.86
N GLU A 276 16.09 15.61 10.45
CA GLU A 276 16.97 16.51 9.70
C GLU A 276 18.07 15.69 8.99
N GLU A 277 18.56 16.18 7.83
CA GLU A 277 19.64 15.54 7.06
C GLU A 277 20.97 15.48 7.82
#